data_AF-K8ETJ6-F1
#
_entry.id   AF-K8ETJ6-F1
#
_cell.length_a   1.000
_cell.length_b   1.000
_cell.length_c   1.000
_cell.angle_alpha   90.00
_cell.angle_beta   90.00
_cell.angle_gamma   90.00
#
_symmetry.space_group_name_H-M   'P 1'
#
loop_
_entity.id
_entity.type
_entity.pdbx_description
1 polymer ?
#
loop_
_entity_poly.entity_id
_entity_poly.type
_entity_poly.pdbx_seq_one_letter_code
_entity_poly.pdbx_strand_id
1 'polypeptide(L)'
;MNNQKFTSFKEEKEFLANKVVTKQFKKVRKALNKKSYFHYKAQYANFLKVVPKLIKIENYGVSLAEWQAEEAFVIKQLNRKQIMMEDTVPYLYLQDLIVGKETMRTIKFVFIDEIQDYSAQQIRYLKSLFPNSRFTMLGDLNQAIFKNKQKEKTLLDSIKPLFDEDKISQIDLTKTYRSTADITNFTKGILLDSQMIEAFDRKGELPQIVVRSSYKEIIAEITQVLKKTNDVSTLTAIIGKTKKECEEAYAALKDYFDLTLISKENQKLADGLIILPSYLAKGLEFDTVIVLDASANNYQLESERTLLYTICSRAMHRLIVTSHGAISPLLADIPSDLYQLT
;
A
#
# COMPACT_ATOMS: atom_id res chain seq x y z
N MET A 1 5.49 47.09 11.96
CA MET A 1 6.53 48.06 11.57
C MET A 1 7.85 47.54 12.10
N ASN A 2 8.77 47.06 11.25
CA ASN A 2 10.11 46.69 11.69
C ASN A 2 10.96 47.98 11.71
N ASN A 3 11.39 48.39 12.90
CA ASN A 3 12.30 49.53 13.10
C ASN A 3 13.72 49.14 12.68
N GLN A 4 14.00 49.19 11.37
CA GLN A 4 15.38 49.18 10.88
C GLN A 4 15.94 50.60 10.97
N LYS A 5 16.94 50.79 11.83
CA LYS A 5 17.72 52.03 11.90
C LYS A 5 18.81 51.98 10.82
N PHE A 6 18.78 52.94 9.89
CA PHE A 6 19.83 53.12 8.89
C PHE A 6 20.84 54.15 9.41
N THR A 7 22.13 53.92 9.16
CA THR A 7 23.20 54.83 9.62
C THR A 7 23.50 55.94 8.61
N SER A 8 23.00 55.82 7.38
CA SER A 8 23.08 56.88 6.36
C SER A 8 21.92 56.82 5.36
N PHE A 9 21.66 57.95 4.69
CA PHE A 9 20.70 58.05 3.58
C PHE A 9 21.03 57.09 2.42
N LYS A 10 22.32 56.81 2.20
CA LYS A 10 22.77 55.88 1.17
C LYS A 10 22.33 54.44 1.49
N GLU A 11 22.47 54.01 2.73
CA GLU A 11 22.03 52.68 3.19
C GLU A 11 20.51 52.51 3.09
N GLU A 12 19.75 53.55 3.47
CA GLU A 12 18.30 53.53 3.35
C GLU A 12 17.87 53.42 1.88
N LYS A 13 18.51 54.19 0.98
CA LYS A 13 18.25 54.14 -0.46
C LYS A 13 18.57 52.78 -1.08
N GLU A 14 19.72 52.18 -0.73
CA GLU A 14 20.10 50.84 -1.19
C GLU A 14 19.15 49.76 -0.65
N PHE A 15 18.74 49.85 0.61
CA PHE A 15 17.78 48.92 1.21
C PHE A 15 16.41 48.98 0.51
N LEU A 16 15.87 50.19 0.30
CA LEU A 16 14.60 50.39 -0.40
C LEU A 16 14.69 49.93 -1.86
N ALA A 17 15.79 50.24 -2.56
CA ALA A 17 16.04 49.76 -3.92
C ALA A 17 16.05 48.22 -3.98
N ASN A 18 16.78 47.56 -3.08
CA ASN A 18 16.81 46.11 -2.98
C ASN A 18 15.42 45.51 -2.73
N LYS A 19 14.60 46.15 -1.88
CA LYS A 19 13.23 45.70 -1.59
C LYS A 19 12.32 45.82 -2.81
N VAL A 20 12.42 46.91 -3.57
CA VAL A 20 11.67 47.13 -4.81
C VAL A 20 12.08 46.11 -5.89
N VAL A 21 13.39 45.93 -6.11
CA VAL A 21 13.92 44.94 -7.06
C VAL A 21 13.48 43.53 -6.65
N THR A 22 13.65 43.14 -5.39
CA THR A 22 13.22 41.82 -4.89
C THR A 22 11.72 41.59 -5.09
N LYS A 23 10.89 42.62 -4.90
CA LYS A 23 9.44 42.53 -5.13
C LYS A 23 9.12 42.36 -6.62
N GLN A 24 9.78 43.09 -7.51
CA GLN A 24 9.60 42.95 -8.96
C GLN A 24 10.03 41.56 -9.46
N PHE A 25 11.21 41.08 -9.04
CA PHE A 25 11.76 39.79 -9.46
C PHE A 25 11.17 38.60 -8.71
N LYS A 26 10.22 38.79 -7.78
CA LYS A 26 9.59 37.69 -7.02
C LYS A 26 9.00 36.61 -7.93
N LYS A 27 8.38 36.98 -9.05
CA LYS A 27 7.82 36.03 -10.03
C LYS A 27 8.92 35.23 -10.72
N VAL A 28 9.98 35.89 -11.19
CA VAL A 28 11.13 35.27 -11.85
C VAL A 28 11.85 34.33 -10.88
N ARG A 29 12.13 34.78 -9.64
CA ARG A 29 12.74 33.95 -8.59
C ARG A 29 11.88 32.73 -8.26
N LYS A 30 10.55 32.88 -8.20
CA LYS A 30 9.64 31.73 -8.03
C LYS A 30 9.71 30.76 -9.19
N ALA A 31 9.80 31.24 -10.44
CA ALA A 31 9.96 30.40 -11.63
C ALA A 31 11.32 29.68 -11.66
N LEU A 32 12.41 30.37 -11.29
CA LEU A 32 13.75 29.79 -11.18
C LEU A 32 13.81 28.72 -10.08
N ASN A 33 13.29 29.02 -8.88
CA ASN A 33 13.25 28.05 -7.78
C ASN A 33 12.37 26.84 -8.11
N LYS A 34 11.29 27.03 -8.88
CA LYS A 34 10.46 25.94 -9.41
C LYS A 34 11.06 25.27 -10.64
N LYS A 35 12.25 25.68 -11.07
CA LYS A 35 12.95 25.13 -12.22
C LYS A 35 12.06 25.12 -13.49
N SER A 36 11.20 26.13 -13.62
CA SER A 36 10.14 26.19 -14.65
C SER A 36 10.66 26.42 -16.08
N TYR A 37 11.98 26.57 -16.23
CA TYR A 37 12.66 26.58 -17.52
C TYR A 37 12.79 25.18 -18.14
N PHE A 38 12.57 24.10 -17.36
CA PHE A 38 12.46 22.74 -17.89
C PHE A 38 11.00 22.31 -18.01
N HIS A 39 10.62 21.89 -19.21
CA HIS A 39 9.32 21.30 -19.46
C HIS A 39 9.33 19.80 -19.13
N TYR A 40 9.30 19.46 -17.84
CA TYR A 40 9.48 18.07 -17.34
C TYR A 40 8.61 17.03 -18.04
N LYS A 41 7.33 17.34 -18.28
CA LYS A 41 6.42 16.44 -19.01
C LYS A 41 6.90 16.11 -20.42
N ALA A 42 7.49 17.09 -21.11
CA ALA A 42 7.99 16.91 -22.47
C ALA A 42 9.30 16.14 -22.46
N GLN A 43 10.14 16.35 -21.43
CA GLN A 43 11.37 15.58 -21.24
C GLN A 43 11.07 14.10 -20.98
N TYR A 44 10.09 13.80 -20.12
CA TYR A 44 9.67 12.43 -19.87
C TYR A 44 9.02 11.78 -21.10
N ALA A 45 8.14 12.50 -21.80
CA ALA A 45 7.56 12.02 -23.06
C ALA A 45 8.64 11.76 -24.14
N ASN A 46 9.66 12.61 -24.21
CA ASN A 46 10.79 12.41 -25.12
C ASN A 46 11.63 11.19 -24.71
N PHE A 47 11.89 11.02 -23.40
CA PHE A 47 12.58 9.85 -22.87
C PHE A 47 11.89 8.55 -23.30
N LEU A 48 10.57 8.42 -23.10
CA LEU A 48 9.82 7.23 -23.51
C LEU A 48 9.96 6.92 -25.01
N LYS A 49 9.96 7.95 -25.88
CA LYS A 49 10.18 7.80 -27.33
C LYS A 49 11.57 7.29 -27.70
N VAL A 50 12.57 7.60 -26.86
CA VAL A 50 13.98 7.30 -27.11
C VAL A 50 14.37 5.95 -26.52
N VAL A 51 13.69 5.46 -25.48
CA VAL A 51 13.99 4.17 -24.82
C VAL A 51 14.17 3.01 -25.81
N PRO A 52 13.29 2.75 -26.80
CA PRO A 52 13.47 1.65 -27.75
C PRO A 52 14.72 1.77 -28.63
N LYS A 53 15.33 2.97 -28.69
CA LYS A 53 16.60 3.21 -29.41
C LYS A 53 17.82 3.01 -28.53
N LEU A 54 17.65 3.08 -27.21
CA LEU A 54 18.73 2.93 -26.23
C LEU A 54 18.89 1.49 -25.77
N ILE A 55 17.79 0.76 -25.67
CA ILE A 55 17.75 -0.62 -25.22
C ILE A 55 16.90 -1.47 -26.18
N LYS A 56 17.24 -2.75 -26.26
CA LYS A 56 16.40 -3.77 -26.93
C LYS A 56 15.26 -4.15 -26.00
N ILE A 57 14.10 -3.53 -26.18
CA ILE A 57 12.90 -3.74 -25.34
C ILE A 57 12.37 -5.18 -25.44
N GLU A 58 12.69 -5.88 -26.53
CA GLU A 58 12.34 -7.28 -26.75
C GLU A 58 13.01 -8.22 -25.75
N ASN A 59 14.18 -7.84 -25.21
CA ASN A 59 14.86 -8.59 -24.15
C ASN A 59 14.05 -8.62 -22.84
N TYR A 60 13.05 -7.74 -22.71
CA TYR A 60 12.15 -7.66 -21.56
C TYR A 60 10.76 -8.20 -21.87
N GLY A 61 10.59 -8.89 -23.01
CA GLY A 61 9.30 -9.46 -23.43
C GLY A 61 8.27 -8.42 -23.88
N VAL A 62 8.71 -7.21 -24.24
CA VAL A 62 7.84 -6.12 -24.70
C VAL A 62 8.10 -5.85 -26.17
N SER A 63 7.05 -5.89 -26.99
CA SER A 63 7.11 -5.51 -28.39
C SER A 63 7.12 -3.99 -28.57
N LEU A 64 7.62 -3.53 -29.72
CA LEU A 64 7.60 -2.10 -30.06
C LEU A 64 6.17 -1.52 -30.10
N ALA A 65 5.19 -2.31 -30.54
CA ALA A 65 3.79 -1.88 -30.59
C ALA A 65 3.20 -1.69 -29.19
N GLU A 66 3.48 -2.62 -28.26
CA GLU A 66 3.07 -2.50 -26.85
C GLU A 66 3.72 -1.28 -26.19
N TRP A 67 5.01 -1.07 -26.42
CA TRP A 67 5.72 0.11 -25.91
C TRP A 67 5.11 1.42 -26.41
N GLN A 68 4.82 1.50 -27.72
CA GLN A 68 4.22 2.70 -28.31
C GLN A 68 2.79 2.96 -27.80
N ALA A 69 2.02 1.90 -27.53
CA ALA A 69 0.70 2.03 -26.93
C ALA A 69 0.80 2.56 -25.48
N GLU A 70 1.74 2.04 -24.70
CA GLU A 70 1.99 2.51 -23.33
C GLU A 70 2.49 3.96 -23.31
N GLU A 71 3.44 4.31 -24.19
CA GLU A 71 3.90 5.69 -24.37
C GLU A 71 2.72 6.65 -24.63
N ALA A 72 1.86 6.30 -25.58
CA ALA A 72 0.70 7.13 -25.92
C ALA A 72 -0.27 7.26 -24.74
N PHE A 73 -0.47 6.18 -23.99
CA PHE A 73 -1.28 6.18 -22.78
C PHE A 73 -0.69 7.11 -21.72
N VAL A 74 0.59 6.96 -21.37
CA VAL A 74 1.28 7.77 -20.36
C VAL A 74 1.25 9.27 -20.74
N ILE A 75 1.53 9.61 -22.00
CA ILE A 75 1.46 11.00 -22.47
C ILE A 75 0.04 11.57 -22.31
N LYS A 76 -1.00 10.79 -22.63
CA LYS A 76 -2.40 11.21 -22.44
C LYS A 76 -2.71 11.49 -20.97
N GLN A 77 -2.23 10.66 -20.04
CA GLN A 77 -2.41 10.88 -18.60
C GLN A 77 -1.67 12.14 -18.11
N LEU A 78 -0.42 12.32 -18.53
CA LEU A 78 0.37 13.50 -18.16
C LEU A 78 -0.28 14.81 -18.64
N ASN A 79 -0.90 14.80 -19.81
CA ASN A 79 -1.68 15.93 -20.32
C ASN A 79 -2.91 16.23 -19.45
N ARG A 80 -3.52 15.20 -18.86
CA ARG A 80 -4.59 15.32 -17.85
C ARG A 80 -4.09 15.66 -16.45
N LYS A 81 -2.79 15.92 -16.29
CA LYS A 81 -2.12 16.16 -15.00
C LYS A 81 -2.23 14.95 -14.05
N GLN A 82 -2.29 13.76 -14.61
CA GLN A 82 -2.26 12.49 -13.90
C GLN A 82 -0.94 11.78 -14.24
N ILE A 83 -0.43 11.01 -13.29
CA ILE A 83 0.73 10.15 -13.47
C ILE A 83 0.40 8.82 -12.82
N MET A 84 0.76 7.73 -13.48
CA MET A 84 0.57 6.40 -12.91
C MET A 84 1.65 6.14 -11.85
N MET A 85 1.36 5.24 -10.91
CA MET A 85 2.27 5.00 -9.79
C MET A 85 3.61 4.42 -10.30
N GLU A 86 3.52 3.58 -11.33
CA GLU A 86 4.63 2.92 -12.01
C GLU A 86 5.57 3.93 -12.70
N ASP A 87 5.02 5.02 -13.24
CA ASP A 87 5.78 6.11 -13.89
C ASP A 87 6.42 7.09 -12.90
N THR A 88 5.97 7.10 -11.65
CA THR A 88 6.33 8.15 -10.70
C THR A 88 7.83 8.17 -10.42
N VAL A 89 8.45 7.01 -10.19
CA VAL A 89 9.89 6.92 -9.91
C VAL A 89 10.73 7.28 -11.15
N PRO A 90 10.51 6.69 -12.35
CA PRO A 90 11.23 7.10 -13.56
C PRO A 90 11.11 8.60 -13.84
N TYR A 91 9.91 9.18 -13.69
CA TYR A 91 9.67 10.60 -13.90
C TYR A 91 10.48 11.48 -12.94
N LEU A 92 10.43 11.20 -11.63
CA LEU A 92 11.18 11.95 -10.62
C LEU A 92 12.70 11.76 -10.78
N TYR A 93 13.13 10.54 -11.10
CA TYR A 93 14.54 10.26 -11.30
C TYR A 93 15.10 11.01 -12.51
N LEU A 94 14.36 11.07 -13.63
CA LEU A 94 14.76 11.88 -14.78
C LEU A 94 14.83 13.36 -14.43
N GLN A 95 13.86 13.87 -13.67
CA GLN A 95 13.89 15.26 -13.19
C GLN A 95 15.15 15.56 -12.36
N ASP A 96 15.53 14.66 -11.46
CA ASP A 96 16.74 14.78 -10.66
C ASP A 96 18.02 14.75 -11.50
N LEU A 97 18.06 13.95 -12.57
CA LEU A 97 19.19 13.92 -13.50
C LEU A 97 19.33 15.23 -14.28
N ILE A 98 18.22 15.84 -14.68
CA ILE A 98 18.23 17.06 -15.50
C ILE A 98 18.64 18.28 -14.67
N VAL A 99 18.10 18.43 -13.45
CA VAL A 99 18.28 19.67 -12.67
C VAL A 99 19.19 19.53 -11.47
N GLY A 100 19.85 18.39 -11.34
CA GLY A 100 20.61 18.04 -10.16
C GLY A 100 19.71 17.57 -9.02
N LYS A 101 20.10 16.44 -8.44
CA LYS A 101 19.42 15.80 -7.32
C LYS A 101 19.71 16.55 -6.03
N GLU A 102 18.66 16.94 -5.31
CA GLU A 102 18.79 17.42 -3.94
C GLU A 102 18.88 16.21 -3.00
N THR A 103 20.08 15.97 -2.47
CA THR A 103 20.32 14.85 -1.55
C THR A 103 20.30 15.33 -0.10
N MET A 104 19.68 14.56 0.79
CA MET A 104 19.58 14.89 2.21
C MET A 104 20.70 14.21 3.01
N ARG A 105 21.92 14.71 2.84
CA ARG A 105 23.15 14.10 3.41
C ARG A 105 23.24 14.14 4.93
N THR A 106 22.46 14.99 5.58
CA THR A 106 22.41 15.15 7.04
C THR A 106 21.63 14.04 7.71
N ILE A 107 20.68 13.41 7.02
CA ILE A 107 19.87 12.32 7.56
C ILE A 107 20.76 11.08 7.74
N LYS A 108 20.73 10.51 8.94
CA LYS A 108 21.56 9.36 9.33
C LYS A 108 20.81 8.04 9.38
N PHE A 109 19.50 8.09 9.56
CA PHE A 109 18.66 6.91 9.69
C PHE A 109 17.39 7.10 8.86
N VAL A 110 17.02 6.06 8.11
CA VAL A 110 15.78 5.98 7.34
C VAL A 110 15.07 4.70 7.77
N PHE A 111 13.86 4.85 8.28
CA PHE A 111 12.98 3.73 8.61
C PHE A 111 11.94 3.60 7.52
N ILE A 112 11.80 2.40 6.98
CA ILE A 112 10.75 2.05 6.01
C ILE A 112 9.92 0.96 6.67
N ASP A 113 8.66 1.28 6.95
CA ASP A 113 7.69 0.31 7.41
C ASP A 113 6.94 -0.29 6.21
N GLU A 114 6.39 -1.49 6.40
CA GLU A 114 5.68 -2.26 5.35
C GLU A 114 6.45 -2.35 4.02
N ILE A 115 7.74 -2.72 4.10
CA ILE A 115 8.67 -2.78 2.95
C ILE A 115 8.09 -3.54 1.75
N GLN A 116 7.21 -4.51 1.97
CA GLN A 116 6.55 -5.28 0.94
C GLN A 116 5.60 -4.48 0.02
N ASP A 117 5.22 -3.24 0.38
CA ASP A 117 4.49 -2.31 -0.50
C ASP A 117 5.40 -1.53 -1.44
N TYR A 118 6.71 -1.58 -1.21
CA TYR A 118 7.66 -0.85 -2.01
C TYR A 118 8.23 -1.73 -3.13
N SER A 119 8.34 -1.15 -4.32
CA SER A 119 9.12 -1.76 -5.39
C SER A 119 10.61 -1.52 -5.18
N ALA A 120 11.45 -2.42 -5.73
CA ALA A 120 12.90 -2.26 -5.72
C ALA A 120 13.35 -0.90 -6.32
N GLN A 121 12.59 -0.39 -7.31
CA GLN A 121 12.85 0.90 -7.94
C GLN A 121 12.61 2.06 -6.98
N GLN A 122 11.54 2.01 -6.18
CA GLN A 122 11.27 3.01 -5.14
C GLN A 122 12.36 2.99 -4.06
N ILE A 123 12.79 1.80 -3.61
CA ILE A 123 13.88 1.68 -2.64
C ILE A 123 15.20 2.23 -3.18
N ARG A 124 15.53 1.94 -4.45
CA ARG A 124 16.70 2.52 -5.11
C ARG A 124 16.61 4.04 -5.19
N TYR A 125 15.43 4.58 -5.48
CA TYR A 125 15.22 6.03 -5.51
C TYR A 125 15.43 6.66 -4.13
N LEU A 126 14.82 6.10 -3.07
CA LEU A 126 15.02 6.55 -1.69
C LEU A 126 16.49 6.49 -1.28
N LYS A 127 17.19 5.39 -1.57
CA LYS A 127 18.63 5.25 -1.29
C LYS A 127 19.45 6.37 -1.96
N SER A 128 19.06 6.77 -3.17
CA SER A 128 19.73 7.86 -3.89
C SER A 128 19.47 9.25 -3.30
N LEU A 129 18.36 9.46 -2.58
CA LEU A 129 18.06 10.70 -1.86
C LEU A 129 18.81 10.78 -0.52
N PHE A 130 19.05 9.63 0.12
CA PHE A 130 19.64 9.50 1.45
C PHE A 130 20.97 8.70 1.42
N PRO A 131 22.01 9.20 0.73
CA PRO A 131 23.21 8.40 0.44
C PRO A 131 23.96 7.93 1.70
N ASN A 132 24.00 8.78 2.73
CA ASN A 132 24.75 8.56 3.98
C ASN A 132 23.93 7.92 5.11
N SER A 133 22.70 7.50 4.85
CA SER A 133 21.80 6.98 5.87
C SER A 133 21.90 5.45 6.01
N ARG A 134 21.72 4.98 7.23
CA ARG A 134 21.44 3.57 7.56
C ARG A 134 19.95 3.32 7.37
N PHE A 135 19.60 2.23 6.70
CA PHE A 135 18.21 1.87 6.43
C PHE A 135 17.78 0.75 7.37
N THR A 136 16.64 0.93 8.02
CA THR A 136 15.95 -0.12 8.76
C THR A 136 14.62 -0.34 8.07
N MET A 137 14.46 -1.52 7.47
CA MET A 137 13.28 -1.88 6.71
C MET A 137 12.53 -2.97 7.49
N LEU A 138 11.25 -2.74 7.74
CA LEU A 138 10.36 -3.60 8.50
C LEU A 138 9.20 -4.01 7.59
N GLY A 139 8.68 -5.22 7.78
CA GLY A 139 7.50 -5.69 7.06
C GLY A 139 7.39 -7.20 7.00
N ASP A 140 6.28 -7.66 6.45
CA ASP A 140 5.99 -9.09 6.26
C ASP A 140 6.06 -9.42 4.77
N LEU A 141 7.12 -10.14 4.37
CA LEU A 141 7.31 -10.55 2.98
C LEU A 141 6.23 -11.55 2.50
N ASN A 142 5.51 -12.20 3.40
CA ASN A 142 4.36 -13.04 3.04
C ASN A 142 3.15 -12.19 2.60
N GLN A 143 3.08 -10.93 3.05
CA GLN A 143 2.05 -9.95 2.67
C GLN A 143 2.39 -9.19 1.38
N ALA A 144 3.49 -9.52 0.69
CA ALA A 144 3.84 -8.91 -0.58
C ALA A 144 2.78 -9.25 -1.65
N ILE A 145 1.97 -8.27 -2.03
CA ILE A 145 0.89 -8.42 -3.04
C ILE A 145 1.51 -8.66 -4.44
N PHE A 146 2.72 -8.13 -4.68
CA PHE A 146 3.47 -8.31 -5.92
C PHE A 146 4.44 -9.51 -5.84
N LYS A 147 3.92 -10.71 -5.61
CA LYS A 147 4.68 -11.93 -5.92
C LYS A 147 4.58 -12.16 -7.43
N ASN A 148 5.58 -11.71 -8.19
CA ASN A 148 5.70 -12.08 -9.59
C ASN A 148 5.77 -13.61 -9.66
N LYS A 149 4.68 -14.20 -10.13
CA LYS A 149 4.56 -15.63 -10.39
C LYS A 149 5.72 -16.01 -11.31
N GLN A 150 6.48 -17.03 -10.89
CA GLN A 150 7.59 -17.68 -11.61
C GLN A 150 9.00 -17.19 -11.19
N LYS A 151 9.57 -17.90 -10.21
CA LYS A 151 11.00 -18.25 -10.07
C LYS A 151 12.09 -17.18 -9.92
N GLU A 152 11.84 -15.87 -9.86
CA GLU A 152 12.94 -14.90 -9.82
C GLU A 152 12.84 -13.93 -8.64
N LYS A 153 13.74 -14.14 -7.67
CA LYS A 153 14.19 -13.18 -6.64
C LYS A 153 13.09 -12.56 -5.77
N THR A 154 13.13 -12.82 -4.46
CA THR A 154 12.30 -12.11 -3.49
C THR A 154 12.54 -10.59 -3.59
N LEU A 155 11.59 -9.78 -3.10
CA LEU A 155 11.83 -8.33 -2.95
C LEU A 155 13.17 -8.08 -2.25
N LEU A 156 13.49 -8.88 -1.23
CA LEU A 156 14.75 -8.80 -0.52
C LEU A 156 15.97 -9.05 -1.41
N ASP A 157 15.92 -10.06 -2.29
CA ASP A 157 16.99 -10.36 -3.26
C ASP A 157 17.18 -9.24 -4.30
N SER A 158 16.12 -8.47 -4.58
CA SER A 158 16.19 -7.33 -5.49
C SER A 158 16.76 -6.05 -4.83
N ILE A 159 16.60 -5.90 -3.50
CA ILE A 159 17.09 -4.74 -2.76
C ILE A 159 18.48 -4.96 -2.15
N LYS A 160 18.86 -6.20 -1.81
CA LYS A 160 20.18 -6.53 -1.25
C LYS A 160 21.34 -5.91 -2.07
N PRO A 161 21.37 -6.02 -3.42
CA PRO A 161 22.44 -5.44 -4.23
C PRO A 161 22.51 -3.90 -4.23
N LEU A 162 21.51 -3.21 -3.66
CA LEU A 162 21.52 -1.76 -3.51
C LEU A 162 22.37 -1.30 -2.30
N PHE A 163 22.76 -2.24 -1.45
CA PHE A 163 23.52 -2.01 -0.23
C PHE A 163 24.83 -2.81 -0.26
N ASP A 164 25.76 -2.39 0.59
CA ASP A 164 27.01 -3.11 0.80
C ASP A 164 26.72 -4.41 1.56
N GLU A 165 27.01 -5.56 0.94
CA GLU A 165 26.63 -6.89 1.44
C GLU A 165 27.14 -7.14 2.87
N ASP A 166 28.35 -6.68 3.18
CA ASP A 166 28.97 -6.83 4.51
C ASP A 166 28.26 -6.03 5.61
N LYS A 167 27.35 -5.12 5.24
CA LYS A 167 26.62 -4.23 6.16
C LYS A 167 25.13 -4.56 6.23
N ILE A 168 24.69 -5.65 5.62
CA ILE A 168 23.30 -6.09 5.65
C ILE A 168 23.11 -7.08 6.82
N SER A 169 22.15 -6.80 7.68
CA SER A 169 21.67 -7.74 8.71
C SER A 169 20.19 -7.98 8.47
N GLN A 170 19.81 -9.26 8.44
CA GLN A 170 18.42 -9.71 8.38
C GLN A 170 18.09 -10.43 9.68
N ILE A 171 16.97 -10.04 10.30
CA ILE A 171 16.46 -10.67 11.52
C ILE A 171 15.00 -11.04 11.23
N ASP A 172 14.71 -12.34 11.27
CA ASP A 172 13.36 -12.85 11.08
C ASP A 172 12.70 -13.09 12.44
N LEU A 173 11.54 -12.45 12.67
CA LEU A 173 10.72 -12.67 13.86
C LEU A 173 9.63 -13.68 13.52
N THR A 174 9.79 -14.92 13.99
CA THR A 174 8.88 -16.02 13.64
C THR A 174 7.64 -16.09 14.52
N LYS A 175 7.71 -15.62 15.76
CA LYS A 175 6.63 -15.71 16.75
C LYS A 175 5.67 -14.54 16.66
N THR A 176 4.38 -14.82 16.43
CA THR A 176 3.31 -13.81 16.48
C THR A 176 2.55 -13.84 17.80
N TYR A 177 2.39 -12.66 18.41
CA TYR A 177 1.63 -12.45 19.65
C TYR A 177 0.29 -11.73 19.41
N ARG A 178 0.01 -11.35 18.16
CA ARG A 178 -1.08 -10.44 17.80
C ARG A 178 -2.44 -11.14 17.80
N SER A 179 -2.53 -12.26 17.10
CA SER A 179 -3.77 -13.04 16.95
C SER A 179 -3.73 -14.28 17.83
N THR A 180 -4.89 -14.90 18.06
CA THR A 180 -4.98 -16.22 18.69
C THR A 180 -4.25 -17.27 17.86
N ALA A 181 -3.86 -18.38 18.52
CA ALA A 181 -3.21 -19.49 17.87
C ALA A 181 -4.07 -20.08 16.74
N ASP A 182 -5.38 -20.16 16.95
CA ASP A 182 -6.36 -20.69 16.00
C ASP A 182 -6.44 -19.85 14.72
N ILE A 183 -6.57 -18.52 14.85
CA ILE A 183 -6.55 -17.59 13.70
C ILE A 183 -5.18 -17.64 13.00
N THR A 184 -4.11 -17.71 13.76
CA THR A 184 -2.74 -17.76 13.23
C THR A 184 -2.51 -19.03 12.41
N ASN A 185 -2.96 -20.19 12.90
CA ASN A 185 -2.81 -21.46 12.20
C ASN A 185 -3.73 -21.55 10.98
N PHE A 186 -4.96 -21.04 11.07
CA PHE A 186 -5.85 -20.91 9.93
C PHE A 186 -5.25 -20.04 8.82
N THR A 187 -4.72 -18.86 9.16
CA THR A 187 -4.13 -17.95 8.18
C THR A 187 -2.82 -18.48 7.58
N LYS A 188 -2.03 -19.27 8.33
CA LYS A 188 -0.91 -20.02 7.76
C LYS A 188 -1.34 -20.98 6.67
N GLY A 189 -2.44 -21.71 6.86
CA GLY A 189 -2.99 -22.61 5.85
C GLY A 189 -3.38 -21.91 4.54
N ILE A 190 -3.61 -20.59 4.57
CA ILE A 190 -3.83 -19.80 3.35
C ILE A 190 -2.53 -19.65 2.55
N LEU A 191 -1.36 -19.67 3.18
CA LEU A 191 -0.07 -19.48 2.51
C LEU A 191 0.59 -20.83 2.17
N LEU A 192 1.03 -20.99 0.92
CA LEU A 192 1.67 -22.23 0.44
C LEU A 192 3.06 -22.49 1.07
N ASP A 193 3.77 -21.44 1.50
CA ASP A 193 5.14 -21.49 2.06
C ASP A 193 5.20 -20.92 3.50
N SER A 194 4.25 -21.25 4.35
CA SER A 194 4.08 -20.63 5.68
C SER A 194 5.05 -21.11 6.78
N GLN A 195 6.12 -21.85 6.44
CA GLN A 195 6.92 -22.63 7.39
C GLN A 195 7.60 -21.81 8.50
N MET A 196 7.66 -20.48 8.37
CA MET A 196 8.39 -19.59 9.28
C MET A 196 7.52 -18.91 10.35
N ILE A 197 6.18 -19.05 10.32
CA ILE A 197 5.32 -18.39 11.31
C ILE A 197 5.02 -19.37 12.45
N GLU A 198 5.30 -18.96 13.68
CA GLU A 198 4.99 -19.70 14.92
C GLU A 198 3.89 -18.96 15.68
N ALA A 199 2.82 -19.68 16.00
CA ALA A 199 1.74 -19.14 16.82
C ALA A 199 2.20 -19.10 18.28
N PHE A 200 2.02 -17.97 18.96
CA PHE A 200 2.09 -17.96 20.42
C PHE A 200 0.91 -18.73 21.00
N ASP A 201 1.12 -19.46 22.09
CA ASP A 201 0.14 -20.37 22.69
C ASP A 201 -0.96 -19.62 23.45
N ARG A 202 -1.77 -18.87 22.70
CA ARG A 202 -2.98 -18.19 23.14
C ARG A 202 -4.16 -18.78 22.38
N LYS A 203 -4.81 -19.79 22.96
CA LYS A 203 -6.03 -20.37 22.39
C LYS A 203 -7.18 -19.36 22.36
N GLY A 204 -7.97 -19.41 21.31
CA GLY A 204 -9.18 -18.63 21.13
C GLY A 204 -10.29 -19.45 20.49
N GLU A 205 -11.23 -18.76 19.85
CA GLU A 205 -12.27 -19.41 19.05
C GLU A 205 -11.68 -19.85 17.70
N LEU A 206 -12.11 -21.02 17.21
CA LEU A 206 -11.82 -21.43 15.84
C LEU A 206 -12.47 -20.45 14.85
N PRO A 207 -11.75 -20.05 13.78
CA PRO A 207 -12.35 -19.33 12.67
C PRO A 207 -13.59 -20.03 12.13
N GLN A 208 -14.59 -19.26 11.71
CA GLN A 208 -15.84 -19.79 11.14
C GLN A 208 -15.89 -19.48 9.64
N ILE A 209 -16.15 -20.50 8.83
CA ILE A 209 -16.51 -20.34 7.41
C ILE A 209 -18.01 -20.53 7.28
N VAL A 210 -18.70 -19.51 6.81
CA VAL A 210 -20.15 -19.53 6.58
C VAL A 210 -20.43 -19.56 5.09
N VAL A 211 -21.08 -20.61 4.62
CA VAL A 211 -21.46 -20.77 3.22
C VAL A 211 -22.97 -20.59 3.06
N ARG A 212 -23.40 -19.67 2.19
CA ARG A 212 -24.82 -19.49 1.86
C ARG A 212 -25.04 -19.41 0.36
N SER A 213 -26.25 -19.74 -0.06
CA SER A 213 -26.60 -19.81 -1.49
C SER A 213 -26.92 -18.44 -2.09
N SER A 214 -27.18 -17.42 -1.26
CA SER A 214 -27.50 -16.07 -1.73
C SER A 214 -26.83 -14.98 -0.90
N TYR A 215 -26.56 -13.83 -1.53
CA TYR A 215 -26.06 -12.63 -0.83
C TYR A 215 -27.00 -12.18 0.30
N LYS A 216 -28.31 -12.33 0.12
CA LYS A 216 -29.31 -12.00 1.14
C LYS A 216 -29.15 -12.85 2.40
N GLU A 217 -28.87 -14.15 2.25
CA GLU A 217 -28.58 -15.04 3.37
C GLU A 217 -27.26 -14.71 4.05
N ILE A 218 -26.22 -14.31 3.29
CA ILE A 218 -24.96 -13.83 3.87
C ILE A 218 -25.20 -12.60 4.76
N ILE A 219 -25.93 -11.59 4.27
CA ILE A 219 -26.26 -10.40 5.05
C ILE A 219 -27.11 -10.76 6.27
N ALA A 220 -28.05 -11.72 6.14
CA ALA A 220 -28.84 -12.19 7.27
C ALA A 220 -27.97 -12.87 8.34
N GLU A 221 -27.00 -13.70 7.93
CA GLU A 221 -26.04 -14.32 8.86
C GLU A 221 -25.19 -13.27 9.56
N ILE A 222 -24.58 -12.33 8.81
CA ILE A 222 -23.80 -11.23 9.37
C ILE A 222 -24.64 -10.45 10.40
N THR A 223 -25.91 -10.18 10.08
CA THR A 223 -26.84 -9.53 11.00
C THR A 223 -27.08 -10.34 12.27
N GLN A 224 -27.21 -11.67 12.18
CA GLN A 224 -27.38 -12.53 13.34
C GLN A 224 -26.12 -12.59 14.21
N VAL A 225 -24.95 -12.71 13.59
CA VAL A 225 -23.65 -12.68 14.25
C VAL A 225 -23.49 -11.37 15.03
N LEU A 226 -23.70 -10.23 14.37
CA LEU A 226 -23.55 -8.91 14.99
C LEU A 226 -24.56 -8.67 16.12
N LYS A 227 -25.80 -9.18 16.01
CA LYS A 227 -26.80 -9.10 17.10
C LYS A 227 -26.44 -9.97 18.32
N LYS A 228 -25.77 -11.10 18.11
CA LYS A 228 -25.29 -11.96 19.21
C LYS A 228 -24.07 -11.37 19.90
N THR A 229 -23.20 -10.72 19.13
CA THR A 229 -22.03 -9.98 19.63
C THR A 229 -22.49 -8.64 20.21
N ASN A 230 -23.11 -8.68 21.38
CA ASN A 230 -23.67 -7.50 22.06
C ASN A 230 -22.59 -6.60 22.72
N ASP A 231 -21.33 -6.80 22.37
CA ASP A 231 -20.18 -6.20 23.06
C ASP A 231 -19.71 -4.95 22.30
N VAL A 232 -20.38 -3.84 22.62
CA VAL A 232 -20.18 -2.49 22.03
C VAL A 232 -18.72 -2.00 22.19
N SER A 233 -17.92 -2.63 23.06
CA SER A 233 -16.52 -2.29 23.28
C SER A 233 -15.52 -2.95 22.32
N THR A 234 -15.95 -3.86 21.44
CA THR A 234 -15.03 -4.56 20.52
C THR A 234 -15.01 -3.91 19.14
N LEU A 235 -13.82 -3.63 18.63
CA LEU A 235 -13.66 -3.04 17.30
C LEU A 235 -13.90 -4.12 16.24
N THR A 236 -15.07 -4.08 15.60
CA THR A 236 -15.50 -5.09 14.62
C THR A 236 -15.43 -4.53 13.20
N ALA A 237 -14.69 -5.21 12.33
CA ALA A 237 -14.53 -4.82 10.93
C ALA A 237 -15.15 -5.83 9.98
N ILE A 238 -15.97 -5.34 9.06
CA ILE A 238 -16.43 -6.05 7.88
C ILE A 238 -15.54 -5.64 6.71
N ILE A 239 -14.77 -6.59 6.18
CA ILE A 239 -13.77 -6.32 5.14
C ILE A 239 -14.20 -6.94 3.81
N GLY A 240 -14.39 -6.09 2.80
CA GLY A 240 -14.66 -6.50 1.42
C GLY A 240 -13.41 -6.50 0.54
N LYS A 241 -13.44 -7.22 -0.57
CA LYS A 241 -12.35 -7.18 -1.54
C LYS A 241 -12.28 -5.79 -2.18
N THR A 242 -13.43 -5.29 -2.62
CA THR A 242 -13.56 -4.02 -3.35
C THR A 242 -14.40 -2.98 -2.59
N LYS A 243 -14.23 -1.71 -2.97
CA LYS A 243 -15.06 -0.60 -2.46
C LYS A 243 -16.55 -0.82 -2.76
N LYS A 244 -16.87 -1.38 -3.92
CA LYS A 244 -18.25 -1.62 -4.36
C LYS A 244 -18.95 -2.64 -3.46
N GLU A 245 -18.31 -3.76 -3.16
CA GLU A 245 -18.83 -4.75 -2.21
C GLU A 245 -19.12 -4.13 -0.83
N CYS A 246 -18.23 -3.25 -0.37
CA CYS A 246 -18.39 -2.57 0.92
C CYS A 246 -19.57 -1.59 0.90
N GLU A 247 -19.78 -0.86 -0.20
CA GLU A 247 -20.93 0.05 -0.38
C GLU A 247 -22.26 -0.73 -0.42
N GLU A 248 -22.29 -1.89 -1.08
CA GLU A 248 -23.45 -2.78 -1.12
C GLU A 248 -23.78 -3.33 0.27
N ALA A 249 -22.76 -3.82 0.99
CA ALA A 249 -22.93 -4.32 2.36
C ALA A 249 -23.38 -3.22 3.33
N TYR A 250 -22.81 -2.01 3.19
CA TYR A 250 -23.22 -0.84 3.96
C TYR A 250 -24.70 -0.52 3.74
N ALA A 251 -25.15 -0.48 2.48
CA ALA A 251 -26.53 -0.19 2.14
C ALA A 251 -27.51 -1.21 2.73
N ALA A 252 -27.09 -2.48 2.86
CA ALA A 252 -27.92 -3.55 3.40
C ALA A 252 -27.96 -3.59 4.94
N LEU A 253 -26.91 -3.09 5.63
CA LEU A 253 -26.76 -3.20 7.08
C LEU A 253 -27.08 -1.90 7.85
N LYS A 254 -27.03 -0.74 7.20
CA LYS A 254 -27.14 0.59 7.84
C LYS A 254 -28.45 0.82 8.62
N ASP A 255 -29.52 0.11 8.25
CA ASP A 255 -30.83 0.24 8.91
C ASP A 255 -30.92 -0.64 10.18
N TYR A 256 -29.96 -1.54 10.39
CA TYR A 256 -29.92 -2.48 11.52
C TYR A 256 -28.89 -2.09 12.60
N PHE A 257 -27.80 -1.42 12.21
CA PHE A 257 -26.69 -1.09 13.10
C PHE A 257 -26.19 0.33 12.84
N ASP A 258 -25.65 0.97 13.87
CA ASP A 258 -24.83 2.17 13.69
C ASP A 258 -23.45 1.73 13.19
N LEU A 259 -23.17 1.98 11.92
CA LEU A 259 -21.98 1.46 11.25
C LEU A 259 -21.34 2.49 10.33
N THR A 260 -20.01 2.47 10.26
CA THR A 260 -19.24 3.45 9.49
C THR A 260 -18.60 2.80 8.26
N LEU A 261 -18.94 3.30 7.06
CA LEU A 261 -18.22 2.96 5.84
C LEU A 261 -16.97 3.83 5.70
N ILE A 262 -15.79 3.20 5.83
CA ILE A 262 -14.51 3.84 5.57
C ILE A 262 -14.21 3.69 4.07
N SER A 263 -14.28 4.81 3.35
CA SER A 263 -14.05 4.84 1.90
C SER A 263 -12.78 5.60 1.49
N LYS A 264 -12.07 6.19 2.46
CA LYS A 264 -10.85 6.99 2.26
C LYS A 264 -9.86 6.76 3.41
N GLU A 265 -8.57 6.78 3.09
CA GLU A 265 -7.47 6.53 4.04
C GLU A 265 -7.44 7.48 5.24
N ASN A 266 -7.82 8.76 5.06
CA ASN A 266 -7.68 9.78 6.10
C ASN A 266 -8.92 9.95 7.00
N GLN A 267 -9.83 8.98 7.01
CA GLN A 267 -10.98 9.00 7.91
C GLN A 267 -10.54 8.41 9.26
N LYS A 268 -10.77 9.14 10.37
CA LYS A 268 -10.55 8.58 11.71
C LYS A 268 -11.36 7.30 11.83
N LEU A 269 -10.74 6.22 12.32
CA LEU A 269 -11.51 5.04 12.72
C LEU A 269 -12.51 5.46 13.78
N ALA A 270 -13.78 5.20 13.49
CA ALA A 270 -14.83 5.30 14.49
C ALA A 270 -14.75 4.07 15.38
N ASP A 271 -15.08 4.26 16.66
CA ASP A 271 -15.28 3.14 17.58
C ASP A 271 -16.51 2.31 17.11
N GLY A 272 -16.48 0.99 17.34
CA GLY A 272 -17.60 0.09 17.03
C GLY A 272 -17.50 -0.63 15.68
N LEU A 273 -18.61 -0.67 14.93
CA LEU A 273 -18.75 -1.47 13.71
C LEU A 273 -18.36 -0.67 12.47
N ILE A 274 -17.35 -1.16 11.75
CA ILE A 274 -16.85 -0.52 10.53
C ILE A 274 -16.94 -1.45 9.32
N ILE A 275 -17.12 -0.87 8.13
CA ILE A 275 -16.99 -1.57 6.85
C ILE A 275 -15.91 -0.87 6.04
N LEU A 276 -14.97 -1.63 5.50
CA LEU A 276 -13.88 -1.07 4.72
C LEU A 276 -13.35 -2.05 3.65
N PRO A 277 -12.89 -1.55 2.50
CA PRO A 277 -12.24 -2.37 1.50
C PRO A 277 -10.84 -2.80 1.97
N SER A 278 -10.40 -3.96 1.47
CA SER A 278 -9.14 -4.61 1.81
C SER A 278 -7.91 -3.70 1.81
N TYR A 279 -7.79 -2.79 0.83
CA TYR A 279 -6.65 -1.86 0.72
C TYR A 279 -6.61 -0.80 1.84
N LEU A 280 -7.74 -0.50 2.50
CA LEU A 280 -7.79 0.40 3.66
C LEU A 280 -7.62 -0.35 4.99
N ALA A 281 -7.77 -1.67 5.00
CA ALA A 281 -7.59 -2.48 6.20
C ALA A 281 -6.11 -2.71 6.55
N LYS A 282 -5.19 -2.42 5.62
CA LYS A 282 -3.76 -2.59 5.84
C LYS A 282 -3.26 -1.65 6.94
N GLY A 283 -2.42 -2.17 7.83
CA GLY A 283 -1.92 -1.46 9.00
C GLY A 283 -2.93 -1.30 10.14
N LEU A 284 -4.18 -1.74 9.96
CA LEU A 284 -5.20 -1.73 11.01
C LEU A 284 -5.29 -3.10 11.70
N GLU A 285 -5.87 -3.11 12.90
CA GLU A 285 -6.10 -4.31 13.71
C GLU A 285 -7.51 -4.26 14.30
N PHE A 286 -8.19 -5.40 14.35
CA PHE A 286 -9.57 -5.51 14.78
C PHE A 286 -9.75 -6.71 15.71
N ASP A 287 -10.58 -6.56 16.75
CA ASP A 287 -10.91 -7.67 17.64
C ASP A 287 -11.63 -8.78 16.87
N THR A 288 -12.61 -8.37 16.06
CA THR A 288 -13.39 -9.25 15.20
C THR A 288 -13.30 -8.80 13.75
N VAL A 289 -13.03 -9.75 12.84
CA VAL A 289 -13.09 -9.52 11.39
C VAL A 289 -14.13 -10.44 10.76
N ILE A 290 -14.96 -9.85 9.90
CA ILE A 290 -15.90 -10.54 9.02
C ILE A 290 -15.46 -10.29 7.58
N VAL A 291 -15.02 -11.33 6.87
CA VAL A 291 -14.67 -11.25 5.44
C VAL A 291 -15.93 -11.39 4.61
N LEU A 292 -16.32 -10.36 3.85
CA LEU A 292 -17.63 -10.28 3.16
C LEU A 292 -17.92 -11.42 2.19
N ASP A 293 -16.95 -11.78 1.34
CA ASP A 293 -17.15 -12.88 0.40
C ASP A 293 -15.81 -13.49 -0.04
N ALA A 294 -15.45 -14.63 0.54
CA ALA A 294 -14.34 -15.48 0.14
C ALA A 294 -14.80 -16.64 -0.77
N SER A 295 -15.79 -16.41 -1.65
CA SER A 295 -16.23 -17.38 -2.65
C SER A 295 -15.22 -17.59 -3.77
N ALA A 296 -15.37 -18.73 -4.47
CA ALA A 296 -14.68 -19.02 -5.71
C ALA A 296 -15.03 -18.06 -6.83
N ASN A 297 -16.10 -17.26 -6.73
CA ASN A 297 -16.35 -16.21 -7.72
C ASN A 297 -15.53 -14.94 -7.41
N ASN A 298 -15.31 -14.63 -6.12
CA ASN A 298 -14.61 -13.42 -5.71
C ASN A 298 -13.09 -13.62 -5.59
N TYR A 299 -12.62 -14.81 -5.21
CA TYR A 299 -11.21 -15.15 -5.06
C TYR A 299 -10.87 -16.42 -5.84
N GLN A 300 -10.21 -16.25 -6.99
CA GLN A 300 -9.91 -17.32 -7.95
C GLN A 300 -8.43 -17.48 -8.20
N LEU A 301 -7.71 -16.35 -8.21
CA LEU A 301 -6.35 -16.29 -8.70
C LEU A 301 -5.39 -16.44 -7.53
N GLU A 302 -4.33 -17.23 -7.73
CA GLU A 302 -3.24 -17.35 -6.75
C GLU A 302 -2.62 -16.00 -6.33
N SER A 303 -2.69 -14.97 -7.19
CA SER A 303 -2.25 -13.61 -6.85
C SER A 303 -3.09 -12.94 -5.75
N GLU A 304 -4.30 -13.45 -5.50
CA GLU A 304 -5.24 -12.94 -4.51
C GLU A 304 -5.08 -13.64 -3.15
N ARG A 305 -4.27 -14.71 -3.07
CA ARG A 305 -3.99 -15.46 -1.84
C ARG A 305 -3.40 -14.58 -0.76
N THR A 306 -2.44 -13.75 -1.13
CA THR A 306 -1.83 -12.78 -0.21
C THR A 306 -2.85 -11.75 0.28
N LEU A 307 -3.76 -11.30 -0.59
CA LEU A 307 -4.84 -10.39 -0.18
C LEU A 307 -5.75 -11.03 0.87
N LEU A 308 -6.18 -12.27 0.64
CA LEU A 308 -7.03 -13.01 1.57
C LEU A 308 -6.31 -13.27 2.91
N TYR A 309 -5.04 -13.65 2.87
CA TYR A 309 -4.19 -13.76 4.06
C TYR A 309 -4.10 -12.42 4.82
N THR A 310 -3.85 -11.31 4.12
CA THR A 310 -3.76 -9.98 4.71
C THR A 310 -5.07 -9.54 5.34
N ILE A 311 -6.23 -9.92 4.79
CA ILE A 311 -7.54 -9.61 5.36
C ILE A 311 -7.77 -10.43 6.64
N CYS A 312 -7.58 -11.75 6.56
CA CYS A 312 -7.84 -12.66 7.69
C CYS A 312 -6.90 -12.40 8.87
N SER A 313 -5.64 -12.03 8.62
CA SER A 313 -4.65 -11.73 9.67
C SER A 313 -4.89 -10.40 10.41
N ARG A 314 -5.90 -9.61 10.02
CA ARG A 314 -6.31 -8.41 10.77
C ARG A 314 -7.10 -8.75 12.03
N ALA A 315 -7.63 -9.97 12.13
CA ALA A 315 -8.41 -10.46 13.26
C ALA A 315 -7.51 -10.80 14.46
N MET A 316 -7.80 -10.24 15.63
CA MET A 316 -7.09 -10.53 16.86
C MET A 316 -7.75 -11.64 17.67
N HIS A 317 -9.09 -11.69 17.74
CA HIS A 317 -9.82 -12.60 18.62
C HIS A 317 -10.82 -13.49 17.89
N ARG A 318 -11.54 -12.94 16.90
CA ARG A 318 -12.56 -13.69 16.16
C ARG A 318 -12.50 -13.43 14.67
N LEU A 319 -12.54 -14.50 13.88
CA LEU A 319 -12.52 -14.45 12.42
C LEU A 319 -13.74 -15.19 11.86
N ILE A 320 -14.51 -14.51 11.03
CA ILE A 320 -15.65 -15.07 10.30
C ILE A 320 -15.42 -14.81 8.82
N VAL A 321 -15.51 -15.86 8.01
CA VAL A 321 -15.30 -15.81 6.57
C VAL A 321 -16.60 -16.22 5.90
N THR A 322 -17.30 -15.28 5.27
CA THR A 322 -18.53 -15.60 4.54
C THR A 322 -18.20 -15.96 3.09
N SER A 323 -18.98 -16.85 2.49
CA SER A 323 -18.83 -17.28 1.11
C SER A 323 -20.19 -17.38 0.43
N HIS A 324 -20.37 -16.60 -0.63
CA HIS A 324 -21.54 -16.70 -1.49
C HIS A 324 -21.33 -17.81 -2.53
N GLY A 325 -21.91 -18.99 -2.25
CA GLY A 325 -21.71 -20.19 -3.06
C GLY A 325 -20.45 -20.97 -2.68
N ALA A 326 -19.75 -21.53 -3.67
CA ALA A 326 -18.59 -22.37 -3.40
C ALA A 326 -17.44 -21.56 -2.76
N ILE A 327 -16.78 -22.16 -1.75
CA ILE A 327 -15.61 -21.58 -1.08
C ILE A 327 -14.47 -21.39 -2.09
N SER A 328 -13.71 -20.31 -1.94
CA SER A 328 -12.52 -20.06 -2.76
C SER A 328 -11.54 -21.24 -2.73
N PRO A 329 -10.95 -21.63 -3.88
CA PRO A 329 -9.91 -22.65 -3.91
C PRO A 329 -8.68 -22.27 -3.07
N LEU A 330 -8.49 -20.98 -2.76
CA LEU A 330 -7.38 -20.51 -1.93
C LEU A 330 -7.47 -20.97 -0.47
N LEU A 331 -8.65 -21.41 -0.02
CA LEU A 331 -8.89 -21.97 1.31
C LEU A 331 -8.90 -23.51 1.34
N ALA A 332 -8.75 -24.17 0.19
CA ALA A 332 -8.88 -25.63 0.07
C ALA A 332 -7.77 -26.41 0.81
N ASP A 333 -6.59 -25.81 0.92
CA ASP A 333 -5.41 -26.42 1.57
C ASP A 333 -5.44 -26.28 3.10
N ILE A 334 -6.43 -25.58 3.67
CA ILE A 334 -6.55 -25.40 5.11
C ILE A 334 -7.12 -26.68 5.74
N PRO A 335 -6.42 -27.30 6.69
CA PRO A 335 -6.94 -28.44 7.45
C PRO A 335 -8.30 -28.14 8.11
N SER A 336 -9.23 -29.08 8.03
CA SER A 336 -10.61 -28.91 8.50
C SER A 336 -10.74 -28.80 10.03
N ASP A 337 -9.71 -29.16 10.79
CA ASP A 337 -9.63 -28.97 12.23
C ASP A 337 -9.31 -27.53 12.65
N LEU A 338 -8.90 -26.67 11.70
CA LEU A 338 -8.56 -25.27 11.95
C LEU A 338 -9.73 -24.30 11.76
N TYR A 339 -10.93 -24.78 11.39
CA TYR A 339 -12.11 -23.93 11.27
C TYR A 339 -13.41 -24.72 11.49
N GLN A 340 -14.50 -23.98 11.72
CA GLN A 340 -15.86 -24.51 11.73
C GLN A 340 -16.56 -24.13 10.43
N LEU A 341 -17.15 -25.11 9.74
CA LEU A 341 -17.93 -24.88 8.52
C LEU A 341 -19.42 -24.89 8.85
N THR A 342 -20.15 -23.84 8.43
CA THR A 342 -21.59 -23.68 8.72
C THR A 342 -22.38 -23.12 7.57
#